data_AF-A0A074KUW9-F1
#
_entry.id   AF-A0A074KUW9-F1
#
_cell.length_a   1.000
_cell.length_b   1.000
_cell.length_c   1.000
_cell.angle_alpha   90.00
_cell.angle_beta   90.00
_cell.angle_gamma   90.00
#
_symmetry.space_group_name_H-M   'P 1'
#
loop_
_entity.id
_entity.type
_entity.pdbx_description
1 polymer ?
#
loop_
_entity_poly.entity_id
_entity_poly.type
_entity_poly.pdbx_seq_one_letter_code
_entity_poly.pdbx_strand_id
1 'polypeptide(L)' 'MTELIIYAAIFLLLIAHTVMAGSMYMKVHQNKSLSLEEKNLWKLRALIFPAYYYTLYRKATPPSKDV' A
#
# COMPACT_ATOMS: atom_id res chain seq x y z
N MET A 1 28.51 16.44 -4.33
CA MET A 1 28.43 15.08 -3.72
C MET A 1 27.16 14.91 -2.89
N THR A 2 26.72 15.95 -2.19
CA THR A 2 25.44 15.99 -1.50
C THR A 2 24.25 15.66 -2.41
N GLU A 3 24.27 16.13 -3.66
CA GLU A 3 23.22 15.85 -4.65
C GLU A 3 23.07 14.34 -4.89
N LEU A 4 24.19 13.63 -5.03
CA LEU A 4 24.21 12.17 -5.22
C LEU A 4 23.59 11.43 -4.02
N ILE A 5 23.90 11.87 -2.80
CA ILE A 5 23.32 11.29 -1.57
C ILE A 5 21.81 11.54 -1.52
N ILE A 6 21.36 12.76 -1.84
CA ILE A 6 19.95 13.11 -1.88
C ILE A 6 19.20 12.25 -2.89
N TYR A 7 19.73 12.10 -4.10
CA TYR A 7 19.09 11.28 -5.14
C TYR A 7 19.05 9.80 -4.76
N ALA A 8 20.11 9.27 -4.17
CA ALA A 8 20.12 7.90 -3.66
C ALA A 8 19.04 7.70 -2.58
N ALA A 9 18.88 8.65 -1.66
CA ALA A 9 17.84 8.60 -0.64
C ALA A 9 16.43 8.65 -1.24
N ILE A 10 16.16 9.56 -2.19
CA ILE A 10 14.88 9.64 -2.90
C ILE A 10 14.60 8.34 -3.64
N PHE A 11 15.59 7.75 -4.30
CA PHE A 11 15.43 6.49 -5.01
C PHE A 11 15.07 5.33 -4.07
N LEU A 12 15.73 5.23 -2.91
CA LEU A 12 15.36 4.25 -1.88
C LEU A 12 13.93 4.46 -1.36
N LEU A 13 13.51 5.72 -1.18
CA LEU A 13 12.14 6.03 -0.78
C LEU A 13 11.11 5.63 -1.86
N LEU A 14 11.44 5.81 -3.14
CA LEU A 14 10.60 5.37 -4.26
C LEU A 14 10.49 3.84 -4.30
N ILE A 15 11.59 3.11 -4.10
CA ILE A 15 11.55 1.65 -3.99
C ILE A 15 10.69 1.21 -2.81
N ALA A 16 10.87 1.82 -1.63
CA ALA A 16 10.06 1.49 -0.47
C ALA A 16 8.56 1.75 -0.74
N HIS A 17 8.23 2.87 -1.39
CA HIS A 17 6.87 3.20 -1.79
C HIS A 17 6.27 2.14 -2.72
N THR A 18 6.97 1.73 -3.78
CA THR A 18 6.44 0.76 -4.76
C THR A 18 6.27 -0.63 -4.15
N VAL A 19 7.22 -1.07 -3.31
CA VAL A 19 7.11 -2.35 -2.58
C VAL A 19 5.90 -2.35 -1.64
N MET A 20 5.70 -1.26 -0.89
CA MET A 20 4.54 -1.14 0.01
C MET A 20 3.22 -1.10 -0.75
N ALA A 21 3.14 -0.34 -1.85
CA ALA A 21 1.96 -0.27 -2.69
C ALA A 21 1.61 -1.65 -3.29
N GLY A 22 2.60 -2.38 -3.80
CA GLY A 22 2.42 -3.75 -4.30
C GLY A 22 1.94 -4.72 -3.22
N SER A 23 2.53 -4.66 -2.02
CA SER A 23 2.11 -5.49 -0.88
C SER A 23 0.65 -5.20 -0.47
N MET A 24 0.27 -3.94 -0.40
CA MET A 24 -1.11 -3.53 -0.09
C MET A 24 -2.08 -3.95 -1.19
N TYR A 25 -1.70 -3.79 -2.47
CA TYR A 25 -2.50 -4.23 -3.61
C TYR A 25 -2.87 -5.71 -3.51
N MET A 26 -1.88 -6.57 -3.20
CA MET A 26 -2.11 -8.00 -3.08
C MET A 26 -3.10 -8.34 -1.95
N LYS A 27 -2.95 -7.69 -0.79
CA LYS A 27 -3.85 -7.88 0.36
C LYS A 27 -5.28 -7.44 0.04
N VAL A 28 -5.45 -6.31 -0.63
CA VAL A 28 -6.76 -5.82 -1.06
C VAL A 28 -7.38 -6.75 -2.11
N HIS A 29 -6.58 -7.24 -3.06
CA HIS A 29 -7.06 -8.11 -4.12
C HIS A 29 -7.58 -9.45 -3.57
N GLN A 30 -6.83 -10.05 -2.65
CA GLN A 30 -7.15 -11.32 -2.00
C GLN A 30 -8.33 -11.23 -1.01
N ASN A 31 -8.67 -10.03 -0.54
CA ASN A 31 -9.77 -9.87 0.40
C ASN A 31 -11.12 -10.17 -0.27
N LYS A 32 -11.78 -11.25 0.14
CA LYS A 32 -13.09 -11.67 -0.40
C LYS A 32 -14.27 -10.89 0.17
N SER A 33 -14.09 -10.18 1.28
CA SER A 33 -15.15 -9.39 1.91
C SER A 33 -15.42 -8.05 1.24
N LEU A 34 -14.56 -7.65 0.29
CA LEU A 34 -14.68 -6.39 -0.43
C LEU A 34 -15.31 -6.58 -1.80
N SER A 35 -16.22 -5.69 -2.16
CA SER A 35 -16.71 -5.53 -3.53
C SER A 35 -15.59 -5.06 -4.48
N LEU A 36 -15.83 -5.17 -5.78
CA LEU A 36 -14.87 -4.71 -6.80
C LEU A 36 -14.60 -3.20 -6.70
N GLU A 37 -15.62 -2.40 -6.42
CA GLU A 37 -15.50 -0.95 -6.28
C GLU A 37 -14.63 -0.58 -5.07
N GLU A 38 -14.89 -1.20 -3.92
CA GLU A 38 -14.08 -0.98 -2.71
C GLU A 38 -12.63 -1.42 -2.90
N LYS A 39 -12.41 -2.55 -3.59
CA LYS A 39 -11.05 -2.98 -3.96
C LYS A 39 -10.34 -1.93 -4.80
N ASN A 40 -11.01 -1.38 -5.80
CA ASN A 40 -10.42 -0.36 -6.67
C ASN A 40 -10.10 0.92 -5.90
N LEU A 41 -11.00 1.35 -5.02
CA LEU A 41 -10.76 2.51 -4.16
C LEU A 41 -9.53 2.32 -3.25
N TRP A 42 -9.40 1.15 -2.62
CA TRP A 42 -8.25 0.85 -1.77
C TRP A 42 -6.94 0.73 -2.57
N LYS A 43 -6.99 0.19 -3.80
CA LYS A 43 -5.83 0.13 -4.69
C LYS A 43 -5.37 1.53 -5.13
N LEU A 44 -6.30 2.44 -5.45
CA LEU A 44 -5.98 3.83 -5.76
C LEU A 44 -5.35 4.55 -4.56
N ARG A 45 -5.91 4.35 -3.36
CA ARG A 45 -5.33 4.89 -2.12
C ARG A 45 -3.93 4.37 -1.83
N ALA A 46 -3.67 3.09 -2.12
CA ALA A 46 -2.34 2.48 -1.99
C ALA A 46 -1.30 3.14 -2.92
N LEU A 47 -1.70 3.61 -4.10
CA LEU A 47 -0.80 4.29 -5.04
C LEU A 47 -0.37 5.67 -4.54
N ILE A 48 -1.24 6.37 -3.80
CA ILE A 48 -0.93 7.72 -3.30
C ILE A 48 0.01 7.63 -2.09
N PHE A 49 -0.39 6.88 -1.06
CA PHE A 49 0.43 6.75 0.13
C PHE A 49 0.21 5.40 0.84
N PRO A 50 0.94 4.35 0.46
CA PRO A 50 0.64 2.99 0.89
C PRO A 50 0.83 2.80 2.39
N ALA A 51 1.82 3.44 3.00
CA ALA A 51 2.08 3.33 4.43
C ALA A 51 0.88 3.79 5.28
N TYR A 52 0.34 4.98 4.98
CA TYR A 52 -0.80 5.54 5.70
C TYR A 52 -2.07 4.72 5.45
N TYR A 53 -2.42 4.50 4.18
CA TYR A 53 -3.66 3.82 3.85
C TYR A 53 -3.67 2.34 4.21
N TYR A 54 -2.51 1.69 4.32
CA TYR A 54 -2.44 0.32 4.84
C TYR A 54 -2.92 0.23 6.29
N THR A 55 -2.59 1.22 7.13
CA THR A 55 -3.08 1.26 8.51
C THR A 55 -4.59 1.48 8.58
N LEU A 56 -5.14 2.35 7.71
CA LEU A 56 -6.58 2.58 7.61
C LEU A 56 -7.30 1.34 7.07
N TYR A 57 -6.74 0.70 6.04
CA TYR A 57 -7.26 -0.53 5.47
C TYR A 57 -7.38 -1.62 6.55
N ARG A 58 -6.35 -1.84 7.38
CA ARG A 58 -6.40 -2.82 8.47
C ARG A 58 -7.46 -2.52 9.53
N LYS A 59 -7.76 -1.25 9.77
CA LYS A 59 -8.79 -0.83 10.73
C LYS A 59 -10.20 -0.98 10.17
N ALA A 60 -10.39 -0.56 8.91
CA ALA A 60 -11.68 -0.59 8.23
C ALA A 60 -12.08 -1.99 7.76
N THR A 61 -11.08 -2.79 7.38
CA THR A 61 -11.23 -4.18 6.96
C THR A 61 -10.32 -5.06 7.81
N PRO A 62 -10.73 -5.38 9.04
CA PRO A 62 -9.99 -6.36 9.83
C PRO A 62 -9.88 -7.65 9.01
N PRO A 63 -8.71 -8.31 8.97
CA PRO A 63 -8.60 -9.62 8.34
C PRO A 63 -9.68 -10.52 8.93
N SER A 64 -10.40 -11.28 8.10
CA SER A 64 -11.34 -12.27 8.64
C SER A 64 -10.57 -13.17 9.60
N LYS A 65 -11.18 -13.50 10.74
CA LYS A 65 -10.58 -14.33 11.79
C LYS A 65 -10.55 -15.81 11.37
N ASP A 66 -10.15 -16.09 10.14
CA ASP A 66 -10.13 -17.45 9.64
C ASP A 66 -8.70 -17.95 9.78
N VAL A 67 -8.49 -18.61 10.93
CA VAL A 67 -7.56 -19.74 11.08
C VAL A 67 -7.95 -20.83 10.10
#